data_AF-A0A1T4JS11-F1
#
_entry.id   AF-A0A1T4JS11-F1
#
_cell.length_a   1.000
_cell.length_b   1.000
_cell.length_c   1.000
_cell.angle_alpha   90.00
_cell.angle_beta   90.00
_cell.angle_gamma   90.00
#
_symmetry.space_group_name_H-M   'P 1'
#
loop_
_entity.id
_entity.type
_entity.pdbx_description
1 polymer ?
#
loop_
_entity_poly.entity_id
_entity_poly.type
_entity_poly.pdbx_seq_one_letter_code
_entity_poly.pdbx_strand_id
1 'polypeptide(L)' 'MSNIKCAIEECQYNESDLCQASTIQVKAGMQDHVISTSDDTTCKTFTPKTNLS' A
#
# COMPACT_ATOMS: atom_id res chain seq x y z
N MET A 1 8.35 11.04 11.84
CA MET A 1 7.84 10.30 10.66
C MET A 1 6.39 9.96 10.92
N SER A 2 5.51 10.09 9.92
CA SER A 2 4.09 9.76 10.10
C SER A 2 3.94 8.24 10.18
N ASN A 3 3.29 7.75 11.24
CA ASN A 3 3.02 6.32 11.41
C ASN A 3 1.82 5.95 10.52
N ILE A 4 2.09 5.28 9.41
CA ILE A 4 1.04 4.81 8.48
C ILE A 4 0.65 3.40 8.90
N LYS A 5 -0.63 3.20 9.22
CA LYS A 5 -1.16 1.88 9.51
C LYS A 5 -1.11 1.00 8.27
N CYS A 6 -0.60 -0.22 8.41
CA CYS A 6 -0.65 -1.25 7.39
C CYS A 6 -1.47 -2.42 7.93
N ALA A 7 -2.69 -2.61 7.45
CA ALA A 7 -3.55 -3.74 7.87
C ALA A 7 -3.28 -5.02 7.06
N ILE A 8 -2.39 -4.96 6.06
CA ILE A 8 -2.13 -6.08 5.16
C ILE A 8 -0.96 -6.87 5.72
N GLU A 9 -1.23 -8.00 6.37
CA GLU A 9 -0.22 -8.84 7.03
C GLU A 9 0.81 -9.40 6.03
N GLU A 10 0.40 -9.67 4.79
CA GLU A 10 1.25 -10.22 3.72
C GLU A 10 2.02 -9.14 2.93
N CYS A 11 2.02 -7.89 3.39
CA CYS A 11 2.84 -6.84 2.80
C CYS A 11 4.27 -6.93 3.33
N GLN A 12 5.26 -6.88 2.43
CA GLN A 12 6.68 -6.86 2.77
C GLN A 12 7.05 -5.69 3.71
N TYR A 13 6.30 -4.59 3.64
CA TYR A 13 6.53 -3.41 4.46
C TYR A 13 5.69 -3.37 5.73
N ASN A 14 4.89 -4.40 6.02
CA ASN A 14 4.16 -4.48 7.30
C ASN A 14 5.10 -5.00 8.40
N GLU A 15 5.29 -4.16 9.42
CA GLU A 15 5.89 -4.56 10.69
C GLU A 15 5.00 -4.06 11.83
N SER A 16 4.40 -4.99 12.58
CA SER A 16 3.50 -4.69 13.71
C SER A 16 2.38 -3.71 13.37
N ASP A 17 1.65 -3.97 12.27
CA ASP A 17 0.56 -3.13 11.75
C ASP A 17 0.99 -1.72 11.29
N LEU A 18 2.29 -1.49 11.12
CA LEU A 18 2.86 -0.24 10.64
C LEU A 18 3.62 -0.44 9.34
N CYS A 19 3.42 0.48 8.40
CA CYS A 19 4.13 0.51 7.13
C CYS A 19 5.55 1.07 7.33
N GLN A 20 6.57 0.26 7.03
CA GLN A 20 7.98 0.64 7.12
C GLN A 20 8.55 1.18 5.79
N ALA A 21 7.71 1.34 4.76
CA ALA A 21 8.16 1.92 3.50
C ALA A 21 8.58 3.38 3.72
N SER A 22 9.78 3.74 3.27
CA SER A 22 10.31 5.11 3.35
C SER A 22 9.48 6.11 2.54
N THR A 23 8.71 5.63 1.57
CA THR A 23 7.81 6.44 0.74
C THR A 23 6.61 5.60 0.35
N ILE A 24 5.41 6.19 0.43
CA ILE A 24 4.18 5.62 -0.10
C ILE A 24 3.87 6.20 -1.49
N GLN A 25 3.39 5.35 -2.39
CA GLN A 25 2.95 5.70 -3.73
C GLN A 25 1.48 5.32 -3.88
N VAL A 26 0.62 6.34 -3.88
CA VAL A 26 -0.81 6.20 -4.17
C VAL A 26 -1.03 6.56 -5.64
N LYS A 27 -1.75 5.72 -6.38
CA LYS A 27 -2.11 5.95 -7.78
C LYS A 27 -3.60 5.70 -8.01
N ALA A 28 -4.10 6.07 -9.18
CA ALA A 28 -5.40 5.58 -9.64
C ALA A 28 -5.41 4.04 -9.66
N GLY A 29 -6.48 3.44 -9.14
CA GLY A 29 -6.74 2.00 -9.20
C GLY A 29 -7.22 1.55 -10.58
N MET A 30 -7.83 2.47 -11.34
CA MET A 30 -8.42 2.26 -12.66
C MET A 30 -7.41 2.57 -13.79
N GLN A 31 -7.62 1.97 -14.97
CA GLN A 31 -6.76 2.14 -16.15
C GLN A 31 -6.89 3.52 -16.82
N ASP A 32 -8.04 4.17 -16.69
CA ASP A 32 -8.31 5.48 -17.28
C ASP A 32 -7.76 6.65 -16.43
N HIS A 33 -7.13 6.35 -15.29
CA HIS A 33 -6.53 7.31 -14.37
C HIS A 33 -7.50 8.36 -13.79
N VAL A 34 -8.81 8.10 -13.85
CA VAL A 34 -9.82 8.97 -13.26
C VAL A 34 -9.92 8.68 -11.76
N ILE A 35 -9.92 9.74 -10.95
CA ILE A 35 -10.07 9.66 -9.48
C ILE A 35 -11.17 10.65 -9.09
N SER A 36 -12.27 10.14 -8.56
CA SER A 36 -13.37 10.96 -8.03
C SER A 36 -13.55 10.77 -6.53
N THR A 37 -13.21 9.58 -6.03
CA THR A 37 -13.32 9.19 -4.63
C THR A 37 -12.03 8.53 -4.13
N SER A 38 -11.91 8.35 -2.82
CA SER A 38 -10.79 7.59 -2.22
C SER A 38 -10.71 6.16 -2.73
N ASP A 39 -11.85 5.56 -3.09
CA ASP A 39 -11.95 4.18 -3.53
C ASP A 39 -11.36 3.98 -4.93
N ASP A 40 -11.24 5.06 -5.70
CA ASP A 40 -10.58 5.07 -7.01
C ASP A 40 -9.04 5.09 -6.89
N THR A 41 -8.50 5.06 -5.67
CA THR A 41 -7.06 5.06 -5.39
C THR A 41 -6.56 3.71 -4.92
N THR A 42 -5.31 3.38 -5.25
CA THR A 42 -4.63 2.15 -4.82
C THR A 42 -3.21 2.45 -4.36
N CYS A 43 -2.76 1.72 -3.35
CA CYS A 43 -1.38 1.78 -2.88
C CYS A 43 -0.50 0.89 -3.77
N LYS A 44 0.36 1.52 -4.59
CA LYS A 44 1.36 0.81 -5.42
C LYS A 44 2.66 0.52 -4.67
N THR A 45 2.79 0.96 -3.42
CA THR A 45 3.87 0.53 -2.52
C THR A 45 3.66 -0.87 -1.97
N PHE A 46 2.46 -1.45 -2.11
CA PHE A 46 2.23 -2.82 -1.69
C PHE A 46 3.10 -3.79 -2.51
N THR A 47 3.96 -4.52 -1.81
CA THR A 47 4.75 -5.63 -2.35
C THR A 47 4.43 -6.87 -1.52
N PRO A 48 4.02 -8.00 -2.13
CA PRO A 48 3.81 -9.25 -1.41
C PRO A 48 5.11 -9.71 -0.72
N LYS A 49 4.99 -10.33 0.46
CA LYS A 49 6.10 -11.07 1.04
C LYS A 49 6.52 -12.19 0.09
N THR A 50 7.81 -12.27 -0.23
CA THR A 50 8.37 -13.29 -1.14
C THR A 50 8.46 -14.69 -0.53
N ASN A 51 8.14 -14.86 0.75
CA ASN A 51 8.11 -16.16 1.44
C ASN A 51 6.71 -16.75 1.53
N LEU A 52 6.04 -16.92 0.39
CA LEU A 52 4.96 -17.91 0.29
C LEU A 52 5.62 -19.24 -0.08
N SER A 53 6.03 -20.01 0.93
CA SER A 53 6.41 -21.42 0.81
C SER A 53 5.17 -22.29 0.68
#